data_AF-A0A7J2SRH8-F1
#
_entry.id   AF-A0A7J2SRH8-F1
#
_cell.length_a   1.000
_cell.length_b   1.000
_cell.length_c   1.000
_cell.angle_alpha   90.00
_cell.angle_beta   90.00
_cell.angle_gamma   90.00
#
_symmetry.space_group_name_H-M   'P 1'
#
loop_
_entity.id
_entity.type
_entity.pdbx_description
1 polymer ?
#
loop_
_entity_poly.entity_id
_entity_poly.type
_entity_poly.pdbx_seq_one_letter_code
_entity_poly.pdbx_strand_id
1 'polypeptide(L)' 'DIEELRKRLRLGMGPCQGRTCIPLVVKILAQKTGKKVDEIPLPTSRPPIVPVTLGTLASDKDER' A
#
# COMPACT_ATOMS: atom_id res chain seq x y z
N ASP A 1 11.25 -9.99 3.41
CA ASP A 1 10.25 -9.71 2.37
C ASP A 1 9.31 -8.60 2.85
N ILE A 2 8.95 -7.62 2.00
CA ILE A 2 8.05 -6.53 2.37
C ILE A 2 6.64 -7.05 2.70
N GLU A 3 6.20 -8.12 2.04
CA GLU A 3 4.87 -8.70 2.22
C GLU A 3 4.75 -9.37 3.60
N GLU A 4 5.84 -9.97 4.09
CA GLU A 4 5.89 -10.52 5.44
C GLU A 4 5.79 -9.42 6.51
N LEU A 5 6.49 -8.30 6.32
CA LEU A 5 6.36 -7.14 7.21
C LEU A 5 4.96 -6.52 7.14
N ARG A 6 4.33 -6.50 5.96
CA ARG A 6 2.94 -6.09 5.77
C ARG A 6 1.98 -6.92 6.62
N LYS A 7 2.14 -8.25 6.64
CA LYS A 7 1.30 -9.16 7.44
C LYS A 7 1.52 -9.00 8.95
N ARG A 8 2.77 -8.85 9.39
CA ARG A 8 3.10 -8.75 10.83
C ARG A 8 2.78 -7.38 11.43
N LEU A 9 3.12 -6.30 10.71
CA LEU A 9 3.05 -4.93 11.22
C LEU A 9 1.87 -4.13 10.66
N ARG A 10 1.10 -4.70 9.72
CA ARG A 10 -0.05 -4.04 9.05
C ARG A 10 0.28 -2.73 8.35
N LEU A 11 1.53 -2.55 7.94
CA LEU A 11 1.98 -1.39 7.16
C LEU A 11 1.24 -1.31 5.82
N GLY A 12 0.81 -0.11 5.44
CA GLY A 12 0.07 0.11 4.20
C GLY A 12 -1.34 -0.51 4.11
N MET A 13 -1.91 -0.95 5.23
CA MET A 13 -3.30 -1.46 5.30
C MET A 13 -4.30 -0.42 5.83
N GLY A 14 -3.85 0.81 6.13
CA GLY A 14 -4.72 1.91 6.55
C GLY A 14 -5.48 2.55 5.37
N PRO A 15 -6.36 3.53 5.64
CA PRO A 15 -7.17 4.20 4.60
C PRO A 15 -6.31 4.92 3.54
N CYS A 16 -5.08 5.29 3.89
CA CYS A 16 -4.12 5.87 2.97
C CYS A 16 -3.41 4.85 2.05
N GLN A 17 -3.68 3.54 2.20
CA GLN A 17 -3.08 2.45 1.41
C GLN A 17 -1.53 2.49 1.34
N GLY A 18 -0.89 3.04 2.37
CA GLY A 18 0.57 3.06 2.48
C GLY A 18 1.28 4.17 1.71
N ARG A 19 0.56 5.21 1.25
CA ARG A 19 1.14 6.40 0.60
C ARG A 19 2.34 7.00 1.35
N THR A 20 2.29 7.00 2.69
CA THR A 20 3.37 7.57 3.52
C THR A 20 4.33 6.49 4.04
N CYS A 21 3.79 5.39 4.60
CA CYS A 21 4.62 4.43 5.32
C CYS A 21 5.40 3.47 4.41
N ILE A 22 4.89 3.11 3.22
CA ILE A 22 5.61 2.20 2.31
C ILE A 22 6.95 2.81 1.86
N PRO A 23 7.02 4.06 1.36
CA PRO A 23 8.29 4.69 0.99
C PRO A 23 9.30 4.75 2.15
N LEU A 24 8.84 4.99 3.37
CA LEU A 24 9.71 5.03 4.56
C LEU A 24 10.28 3.64 4.87
N VAL A 25 9.44 2.62 4.84
CA VAL A 25 9.85 1.23 5.10
C VAL A 25 10.84 0.74 4.05
N VAL A 26 10.64 1.08 2.77
CA VAL A 26 11.55 0.73 1.68
C VAL A 26 12.92 1.38 1.90
N LYS A 27 12.98 2.65 2.31
CA LYS A 27 14.26 3.31 2.65
C LYS A 27 14.96 2.63 3.83
N ILE A 28 14.22 2.28 4.89
CA ILE A 28 14.77 1.57 6.05
C ILE A 28 15.28 0.19 5.65
N LEU A 29 14.56 -0.53 4.79
CA LEU A 29 14.96 -1.83 4.28
C LEU A 29 16.23 -1.73 3.43
N ALA A 30 16.34 -0.74 2.55
CA ALA A 30 17.54 -0.50 1.75
C ALA A 30 18.76 -0.29 2.64
N GLN A 31 18.64 0.57 3.66
CA GLN A 31 19.70 0.83 4.63
C GLN A 31 20.10 -0.43 5.43
N LYS A 32 19.13 -1.23 5.88
CA LYS A 32 19.39 -2.42 6.71
C LYS A 32 19.89 -3.62 5.91
N THR A 33 19.55 -3.73 4.64
CA THR A 33 19.89 -4.88 3.79
C THR A 33 21.05 -4.62 2.83
N GLY A 34 21.50 -3.36 2.71
CA GLY A 34 22.53 -2.95 1.76
C GLY A 34 22.09 -2.98 0.29
N LYS A 35 20.80 -3.24 0.03
CA LYS A 35 20.22 -3.27 -1.32
C LYS A 35 19.84 -1.88 -1.79
N LYS A 36 19.79 -1.68 -3.11
CA LYS A 36 19.24 -0.45 -3.67
C LYS A 36 17.73 -0.39 -3.45
N VAL A 37 17.19 0.82 -3.37
CA VAL A 37 15.74 1.04 -3.22
C VAL A 37 14.95 0.36 -4.35
N ASP A 38 15.47 0.42 -5.57
CA ASP A 38 14.83 -0.14 -6.78
C ASP A 38 14.80 -1.68 -6.80
N GLU A 39 15.63 -2.33 -5.98
CA GLU A 39 15.68 -3.80 -5.85
C GLU A 39 14.66 -4.33 -4.84
N ILE A 40 14.01 -3.43 -4.08
CA ILE A 40 13.02 -3.80 -3.08
C ILE A 40 11.64 -3.81 -3.74
N PRO A 41 10.97 -4.97 -3.82
CA PRO A 41 9.65 -5.06 -4.45
C PRO A 41 8.65 -4.21 -3.66
N LEU A 42 7.80 -3.49 -4.39
CA LEU A 42 6.68 -2.74 -3.81
C LEU A 42 5.42 -3.60 -3.80
N PRO A 43 4.54 -3.45 -2.79
CA PRO A 43 3.26 -4.14 -2.77
C PRO A 43 2.37 -3.63 -3.91
N THR A 44 1.52 -4.51 -4.43
CA THR A 44 0.62 -4.19 -5.53
C THR A 44 -0.47 -3.20 -5.11
N SER A 45 -0.65 -2.15 -5.91
CA SER A 45 -1.80 -1.26 -5.78
C SER A 45 -3.05 -1.98 -6.26
N ARG A 46 -4.13 -1.93 -5.49
CA ARG A 46 -5.43 -2.53 -5.86
C ARG A 46 -6.53 -1.46 -5.81
N PRO A 47 -7.46 -1.47 -6.78
CA PRO A 47 -8.61 -0.57 -6.73
C PRO A 47 -9.53 -0.94 -5.56
N PRO A 48 -10.23 0.04 -4.96
CA PRO A 48 -10.22 1.48 -5.25
C PRO A 48 -9.04 2.23 -4.59
N ILE A 49 -8.42 3.17 -5.33
CA ILE A 49 -7.23 3.95 -4.89
C ILE A 49 -7.55 4.88 -3.71
N VAL A 50 -8.81 5.30 -3.62
CA VAL A 50 -9.35 6.14 -2.56
C VAL A 50 -10.48 5.34 -1.91
N PRO A 51 -10.60 5.35 -0.57
CA PRO A 51 -11.71 4.67 0.09
C PRO A 51 -13.05 5.21 -0.44
N VAL A 52 -13.91 4.31 -0.90
CA VAL A 52 -15.29 4.58 -1.28
C VAL A 52 -16.24 3.81 -0.38
N THR A 53 -17.44 4.32 -0.16
CA THR A 53 -18.43 3.62 0.66
C THR A 53 -19.02 2.45 -0.13
N LEU A 54 -19.49 1.41 0.59
CA LEU A 54 -20.19 0.29 -0.05
C LEU A 54 -21.49 0.76 -0.76
N GLY A 55 -22.17 1.78 -0.23
CA GLY A 55 -23.34 2.37 -0.87
C GLY A 55 -23.03 3.01 -2.24
N THR A 56 -21.83 3.60 -2.39
CA THR A 56 -21.35 4.09 -3.68
C THR A 56 -21.14 2.96 -4.68
N LEU A 57 -20.63 1.81 -4.23
CA LEU A 57 -20.41 0.63 -5.09
C LEU A 57 -21.70 -0.12 -5.42
N ALA A 58 -22.71 -0.08 -4.55
CA ALA A 58 -23.99 -0.75 -4.71
C ALA A 58 -25.04 0.09 -5.47
N SER A 59 -24.81 1.40 -5.61
CA SER A 59 -25.70 2.26 -6.39
C SER A 59 -25.45 2.08 -7.88
N ASP A 60 -26.50 1.74 -8.63
CA ASP A 60 -26.49 1.59 -10.09
C ASP A 60 -26.47 2.93 -10.84
N LYS A 61 -26.00 3.99 -10.18
CA LYS A 61 -25.92 5.32 -10.77
C LYS A 61 -24.51 5.56 -11.29
N ASP A 62 -24.34 5.25 -12.57
CA ASP A 62 -23.43 5.94 -13.48
C ASP A 62 -23.73 7.46 -13.47
N GLU A 63 -23.29 8.18 -12.44
CA GLU A 63 -23.15 9.64 -12.51
C GLU A 63 -21.66 9.93 -12.73
N ARG A 64 -21.29 9.89 -14.02
CA ARG A 64 -20.06 10.49 -14.57
C ARG A 64 -20.05 12.01 -14.35
#